data_AF-A0AA88NHY5-F1
#
_entry.id   AF-A0AA88NHY5-F1
#
_cell.length_a   1.000
_cell.length_b   1.000
_cell.length_c   1.000
_cell.angle_alpha   90.00
_cell.angle_beta   90.00
_cell.angle_gamma   90.00
#
_symmetry.space_group_name_H-M   'P 1'
#
loop_
_entity.id
_entity.type
_entity.pdbx_description
1 polymer ?
#
loop_
_entity_poly.entity_id
_entity_poly.type
_entity_poly.pdbx_seq_one_letter_code
_entity_poly.pdbx_strand_id
1 'polypeptide(L)'
;MIISFMFLCIVFDVRVISVSSWHRCQSKNIFDLSTDYRGVSWSIGGENTLETVTTLPNILKKFNPSLKGFSRGQGLLQKGFNMAKSGAKTLDISAQVQALIKALRENKEVNFENDWKLLTIFVGRNDICNYCIDQNNLSPQNYSHNLMLGLDILYKEVPRLLVNVVGIMQIDPLKTVKKNTLACSLLQRNSCPCVINPSENSPELEEIKRINREYQAEIQYLISGDRYDGKEDFTVVLQPFLTNFFIPHIGKGEADPSFFSVDCFHLSVKAHAEMATALWNNMLEPLGRKQAHNNFTYDRSRIRCPSESNPFIFTKINSLPSLPSITTTTAAPGTSTTSSSSAHQCPSSMPVWVPVIVGMASLLAGITVASLILFWCQCWKSKAMRETEMKRTVF
;
A
#
# COMPACT_ATOMS: atom_id res chain seq x y z
N MET A 1 -6.14 -14.36 -13.83
CA MET A 1 -6.73 -14.42 -12.49
C MET A 1 -7.28 -13.07 -12.08
N ILE A 2 -8.55 -13.04 -11.70
CA ILE A 2 -9.25 -11.87 -11.16
C ILE A 2 -9.82 -12.28 -9.80
N ILE A 3 -9.50 -11.56 -8.73
CA ILE A 3 -9.93 -11.91 -7.36
C ILE A 3 -10.86 -10.82 -6.84
N SER A 4 -12.10 -11.18 -6.51
CA SER A 4 -13.05 -10.29 -5.83
C SER A 4 -12.82 -10.33 -4.33
N PHE A 5 -13.08 -9.20 -3.67
CA PHE A 5 -13.06 -9.10 -2.21
C PHE A 5 -14.01 -10.09 -1.52
N MET A 6 -15.14 -10.42 -2.16
CA MET A 6 -16.10 -11.41 -1.65
C MET A 6 -15.57 -12.85 -1.68
N PHE A 7 -14.64 -13.17 -2.59
CA PHE A 7 -14.08 -14.52 -2.71
C PHE A 7 -12.82 -14.73 -1.87
N LEU A 8 -12.29 -13.68 -1.23
CA LEU A 8 -11.10 -13.81 -0.40
C LEU A 8 -11.45 -14.46 0.95
N CYS A 9 -11.34 -15.78 1.04
CA CYS A 9 -11.68 -16.52 2.25
C CYS A 9 -10.71 -16.25 3.42
N ILE A 10 -9.43 -15.97 3.12
CA ILE A 10 -8.40 -15.95 4.15
C ILE A 10 -7.27 -14.96 3.83
N VAL A 11 -6.81 -14.26 4.87
CA VAL A 11 -5.62 -13.41 4.84
C VAL A 11 -4.51 -14.08 5.63
N PHE A 12 -3.35 -14.12 5.01
CA PHE A 12 -2.12 -14.73 5.48
C PHE A 12 -0.96 -13.76 5.30
N ASP A 13 0.13 -14.06 5.99
CA ASP A 13 1.29 -13.18 6.07
C ASP A 13 2.52 -14.03 6.33
N VAL A 14 3.33 -14.21 5.29
CA VAL A 14 4.70 -14.76 5.34
C VAL A 14 5.58 -13.54 5.28
N ARG A 15 5.61 -12.84 6.40
CA ARG A 15 6.63 -11.81 6.61
C ARG A 15 7.91 -12.48 7.03
N VAL A 16 8.77 -12.69 6.07
CA VAL A 16 10.19 -12.58 6.35
C VAL A 16 10.43 -11.12 6.02
N ILE A 17 10.21 -10.18 6.93
CA ILE A 17 11.28 -9.63 7.76
C ILE A 17 10.78 -9.16 9.09
N SER A 18 11.63 -9.41 10.08
CA SER A 18 11.74 -8.47 11.16
C SER A 18 12.46 -7.26 10.67
N VAL A 19 11.79 -6.15 10.63
CA VAL A 19 12.04 -5.23 11.74
C VAL A 19 10.68 -4.80 12.32
N SER A 20 9.75 -5.74 12.22
CA SER A 20 8.50 -5.76 12.94
C SER A 20 8.29 -7.19 13.40
N SER A 21 9.27 -7.74 14.11
CA SER A 21 8.82 -8.41 15.30
C SER A 21 8.21 -7.31 16.16
N TRP A 22 6.90 -7.38 16.20
CA TRP A 22 5.82 -6.62 16.82
C TRP A 22 6.04 -6.13 18.26
N HIS A 23 7.28 -6.11 18.71
CA HIS A 23 7.79 -5.90 20.04
C HIS A 23 7.38 -4.55 20.67
N ARG A 24 6.94 -3.55 19.89
CA ARG A 24 7.14 -2.13 20.28
C ARG A 24 6.08 -1.13 19.81
N CYS A 25 5.12 -1.53 18.97
CA CYS A 25 4.18 -0.56 18.39
C CYS A 25 3.33 0.17 19.45
N GLN A 26 3.13 -0.47 20.61
CA GLN A 26 2.46 0.08 21.78
C GLN A 26 3.39 0.25 23.00
N SER A 27 4.70 0.02 22.87
CA SER A 27 5.60 0.12 24.03
C SER A 27 5.63 1.56 24.53
N LYS A 28 5.25 1.75 25.80
CA LYS A 28 5.32 3.07 26.45
C LYS A 28 6.63 3.22 27.23
N ASN A 29 7.37 2.13 27.41
CA ASN A 29 8.62 2.07 28.16
C ASN A 29 9.55 0.98 27.58
N ILE A 30 10.78 0.90 28.10
CA ILE A 30 11.85 -0.01 27.63
C ILE A 30 11.54 -1.49 27.93
N PHE A 31 10.80 -1.77 28.99
CA PHE A 31 10.48 -3.16 29.40
C PHE A 31 9.47 -3.82 28.45
N ASP A 32 8.57 -3.02 27.88
CA ASP A 32 7.56 -3.48 26.91
C ASP A 32 8.19 -3.84 25.53
N LEU A 33 9.46 -3.52 25.29
CA LEU A 33 10.18 -3.72 24.02
C LEU A 33 10.41 -5.19 23.63
N SER A 34 9.95 -6.14 24.43
CA SER A 34 10.06 -7.58 24.21
C SER A 34 8.74 -8.24 23.80
N THR A 35 7.61 -7.50 23.82
CA THR A 35 6.27 -8.08 23.69
C THR A 35 5.69 -7.88 22.29
N ASP A 36 5.41 -8.99 21.60
CA ASP A 36 4.90 -8.98 20.23
C ASP A 36 3.38 -8.63 20.14
N TYR A 37 3.02 -7.40 19.83
CA TYR A 37 1.64 -6.95 19.58
C TYR A 37 1.15 -7.33 18.17
N ARG A 38 0.98 -8.64 17.92
CA ARG A 38 0.62 -9.16 16.58
C ARG A 38 -0.78 -8.74 16.14
N GLY A 39 -1.71 -8.53 17.08
CA GLY A 39 -3.09 -8.14 16.79
C GLY A 39 -3.25 -6.79 16.06
N VAL A 40 -2.28 -5.88 16.18
CA VAL A 40 -2.31 -4.55 15.53
C VAL A 40 -1.39 -4.47 14.29
N SER A 41 -1.06 -5.64 13.73
CA SER A 41 -0.23 -5.72 12.53
C SER A 41 -0.86 -5.16 11.28
N TRP A 42 -0.12 -4.30 10.56
CA TRP A 42 -0.65 -3.61 9.40
C TRP A 42 -1.12 -4.53 8.26
N SER A 43 -0.52 -5.72 8.09
CA SER A 43 -0.95 -6.67 7.03
C SER A 43 -1.75 -7.88 7.55
N ILE A 44 -1.67 -8.24 8.84
CA ILE A 44 -2.34 -9.44 9.39
C ILE A 44 -3.00 -9.26 10.76
N GLY A 45 -2.89 -8.09 11.38
CA GLY A 45 -3.56 -7.83 12.65
C GLY A 45 -5.07 -7.75 12.49
N GLY A 46 -5.84 -8.49 13.30
CA GLY A 46 -7.30 -8.46 13.29
C GLY A 46 -7.92 -8.01 14.61
N GLU A 47 -7.14 -7.33 15.46
CA GLU A 47 -7.59 -6.79 16.74
C GLU A 47 -8.69 -5.74 16.53
N ASN A 48 -9.73 -5.78 17.38
CA ASN A 48 -10.85 -4.86 17.33
C ASN A 48 -11.47 -4.70 15.91
N THR A 49 -11.77 -3.46 15.52
CA THR A 49 -12.47 -3.10 14.29
C THR A 49 -11.70 -2.05 13.50
N LEU A 50 -12.08 -1.82 12.24
CA LEU A 50 -11.46 -0.79 11.39
C LEU A 50 -11.52 0.61 12.02
N GLU A 51 -12.60 0.89 12.77
CA GLU A 51 -12.86 2.16 13.47
C GLU A 51 -11.79 2.49 14.50
N THR A 52 -11.12 1.49 15.04
CA THR A 52 -10.16 1.63 16.15
C THR A 52 -8.75 1.22 15.78
N VAL A 53 -8.61 0.19 14.93
CA VAL A 53 -7.34 -0.39 14.52
C VAL A 53 -7.36 -0.56 13.01
N THR A 54 -6.58 0.26 12.29
CA THR A 54 -6.50 0.17 10.83
C THR A 54 -5.42 -0.83 10.43
N THR A 55 -5.85 -1.96 9.89
CA THR A 55 -5.02 -3.07 9.40
C THR A 55 -5.67 -3.64 8.16
N LEU A 56 -4.90 -4.34 7.33
CA LEU A 56 -5.44 -4.97 6.13
C LEU A 56 -6.60 -5.94 6.43
N PRO A 57 -6.53 -6.84 7.44
CA PRO A 57 -7.68 -7.68 7.78
C PRO A 57 -8.89 -6.90 8.27
N ASN A 58 -8.70 -5.81 9.03
CA ASN A 58 -9.83 -4.99 9.48
C ASN A 58 -10.52 -4.24 8.33
N ILE A 59 -9.78 -3.86 7.28
CA ILE A 59 -10.36 -3.36 6.03
C ILE A 59 -11.11 -4.47 5.31
N LEU A 60 -10.48 -5.63 5.10
CA LEU A 60 -11.06 -6.76 4.38
C LEU A 60 -12.33 -7.32 5.05
N LYS A 61 -12.41 -7.31 6.38
CA LYS A 61 -13.60 -7.69 7.15
C LYS A 61 -14.85 -6.87 6.79
N LYS A 62 -14.70 -5.67 6.20
CA LYS A 62 -15.84 -4.89 5.69
C LYS A 62 -16.47 -5.49 4.45
N PHE A 63 -15.73 -6.31 3.71
CA PHE A 63 -16.17 -6.97 2.48
C PHE A 63 -16.40 -8.47 2.68
N ASN A 64 -15.64 -9.10 3.56
CA ASN A 64 -15.83 -10.49 3.98
C ASN A 64 -15.72 -10.63 5.51
N PRO A 65 -16.85 -10.61 6.25
CA PRO A 65 -16.87 -10.79 7.69
C PRO A 65 -16.36 -12.16 8.18
N SER A 66 -16.38 -13.18 7.30
CA SER A 66 -15.95 -14.56 7.60
C SER A 66 -14.45 -14.78 7.42
N LEU A 67 -13.68 -13.70 7.26
CA LEU A 67 -12.23 -13.75 7.07
C LEU A 67 -11.54 -14.52 8.20
N LYS A 68 -10.62 -15.41 7.86
CA LYS A 68 -9.82 -16.18 8.83
C LYS A 68 -8.35 -15.81 8.80
N GLY A 69 -7.59 -16.35 9.75
CA GLY A 69 -6.12 -16.40 9.68
C GLY A 69 -5.34 -15.21 10.24
N PHE A 70 -6.02 -14.11 10.56
CA PHE A 70 -5.41 -12.92 11.15
C PHE A 70 -4.89 -13.17 12.59
N SER A 71 -3.91 -12.38 13.00
CA SER A 71 -3.39 -12.38 14.37
C SER A 71 -4.31 -11.61 15.33
N ARG A 72 -4.34 -12.00 16.61
CA ARG A 72 -4.96 -11.25 17.71
C ARG A 72 -4.00 -11.16 18.89
N GLY A 73 -4.27 -10.25 19.81
CA GLY A 73 -3.57 -10.14 21.08
C GLY A 73 -2.06 -9.94 20.96
N GLN A 74 -1.36 -10.48 21.96
CA GLN A 74 0.08 -10.35 22.14
C GLN A 74 0.75 -11.74 22.16
N GLY A 75 2.03 -11.79 21.81
CA GLY A 75 2.85 -12.99 21.90
C GLY A 75 2.51 -14.08 20.86
N LEU A 76 2.83 -15.33 21.19
CA LEU A 76 2.74 -16.48 20.27
C LEU A 76 1.37 -17.18 20.24
N LEU A 77 0.59 -17.05 21.31
CA LEU A 77 -0.62 -17.84 21.54
C LEU A 77 -1.76 -17.50 20.56
N GLN A 78 -1.72 -16.33 19.92
CA GLN A 78 -2.73 -15.85 18.98
C GLN A 78 -2.12 -15.28 17.69
N LYS A 79 -1.01 -15.85 17.24
CA LYS A 79 -0.31 -15.38 16.03
C LYS A 79 -1.10 -15.59 14.73
N GLY A 80 -2.14 -16.42 14.70
CA GLY A 80 -2.79 -16.81 13.45
C GLY A 80 -1.78 -17.42 12.48
N PHE A 81 -1.78 -16.99 11.23
CA PHE A 81 -0.78 -17.40 10.23
C PHE A 81 0.38 -16.41 10.06
N ASN A 82 0.65 -15.57 11.05
CA ASN A 82 1.78 -14.66 11.04
C ASN A 82 3.09 -15.40 11.33
N MET A 83 3.89 -15.62 10.28
CA MET A 83 5.19 -16.29 10.40
C MET A 83 6.35 -15.35 10.76
N ALA A 84 6.07 -14.05 10.96
CA ALA A 84 7.10 -13.06 11.21
C ALA A 84 7.92 -13.35 12.48
N LYS A 85 9.24 -13.28 12.33
CA LYS A 85 10.23 -13.47 13.39
C LYS A 85 11.21 -12.31 13.46
N SER A 86 11.54 -11.90 14.69
CA SER A 86 12.61 -10.92 15.01
C SER A 86 13.95 -11.30 14.38
N GLY A 87 14.70 -10.33 13.90
CA GLY A 87 15.98 -10.52 13.21
C GLY A 87 15.94 -11.25 11.86
N ALA A 88 14.79 -11.72 11.37
CA ALA A 88 14.73 -12.46 10.11
C ALA A 88 15.21 -11.63 8.90
N LYS A 89 15.97 -12.27 8.01
CA LYS A 89 16.53 -11.74 6.76
C LYS A 89 15.98 -12.53 5.57
N THR A 90 16.30 -12.16 4.33
CA THR A 90 15.82 -12.92 3.15
C THR A 90 16.15 -14.41 3.18
N LEU A 91 17.32 -14.79 3.70
CA LEU A 91 17.72 -16.20 3.83
C LEU A 91 16.73 -17.06 4.63
N ASP A 92 15.94 -16.44 5.52
CA ASP A 92 14.94 -17.14 6.34
C ASP A 92 13.61 -17.39 5.58
N ILE A 93 13.47 -16.89 4.34
CA ILE A 93 12.20 -16.96 3.59
C ILE A 93 11.70 -18.39 3.44
N SER A 94 12.53 -19.27 2.92
CA SER A 94 12.12 -20.64 2.61
C SER A 94 11.60 -21.37 3.86
N ALA A 95 12.27 -21.19 5.01
CA ALA A 95 11.85 -21.80 6.27
C ALA A 95 10.50 -21.25 6.76
N GLN A 96 10.25 -19.95 6.64
CA GLN A 96 8.97 -19.36 7.03
C GLN A 96 7.82 -19.75 6.08
N VAL A 97 8.11 -19.87 4.78
CA VAL A 97 7.16 -20.38 3.78
C VAL A 97 6.76 -21.82 4.11
N GLN A 98 7.73 -22.69 4.39
CA GLN A 98 7.45 -24.09 4.76
C GLN A 98 6.64 -24.18 6.06
N ALA A 99 6.98 -23.36 7.06
CA ALA A 99 6.21 -23.28 8.29
C ALA A 99 4.77 -22.80 8.05
N LEU A 100 4.55 -21.84 7.15
CA LEU A 100 3.20 -21.44 6.74
C LEU A 100 2.47 -22.62 6.10
N ILE A 101 3.04 -23.27 5.09
CA ILE A 101 2.38 -24.36 4.35
C ILE A 101 1.96 -25.47 5.32
N LYS A 102 2.86 -25.85 6.24
CA LYS A 102 2.55 -26.81 7.31
C LYS A 102 1.35 -26.34 8.15
N ALA A 103 1.40 -25.10 8.63
CA ALA A 103 0.32 -24.54 9.44
C ALA A 103 -1.01 -24.49 8.68
N LEU A 104 -1.01 -24.19 7.38
CA LEU A 104 -2.22 -24.17 6.55
C LEU A 104 -2.83 -25.56 6.39
N ARG A 105 -2.00 -26.57 6.12
CA ARG A 105 -2.46 -27.96 5.94
C ARG A 105 -2.99 -28.56 7.25
N GLU A 106 -2.43 -28.15 8.39
CA GLU A 106 -2.84 -28.64 9.71
C GLU A 106 -4.06 -27.91 10.28
N ASN A 107 -4.47 -26.77 9.71
CA ASN A 107 -5.55 -25.97 10.24
C ASN A 107 -6.93 -26.47 9.75
N LYS A 108 -7.78 -26.90 10.69
CA LYS A 108 -9.13 -27.43 10.39
C LYS A 108 -10.14 -26.40 9.92
N GLU A 109 -9.90 -25.12 10.17
CA GLU A 109 -10.80 -24.03 9.76
C GLU A 109 -10.52 -23.54 8.34
N VAL A 110 -9.41 -23.94 7.75
CA VAL A 110 -8.94 -23.54 6.42
C VAL A 110 -9.02 -24.73 5.47
N ASN A 111 -9.71 -24.55 4.34
CA ASN A 111 -9.64 -25.50 3.25
C ASN A 111 -8.39 -25.18 2.42
N PHE A 112 -7.31 -25.94 2.66
CA PHE A 112 -6.02 -25.73 1.99
C PHE A 112 -6.14 -25.70 0.45
N GLU A 113 -7.01 -26.52 -0.14
CA GLU A 113 -7.16 -26.60 -1.60
C GLU A 113 -8.07 -25.50 -2.16
N ASN A 114 -9.16 -25.19 -1.46
CA ASN A 114 -10.26 -24.40 -2.05
C ASN A 114 -10.36 -22.96 -1.55
N ASP A 115 -9.81 -22.62 -0.39
CA ASP A 115 -9.90 -21.25 0.10
C ASP A 115 -8.88 -20.35 -0.59
N TRP A 116 -9.32 -19.16 -1.02
CA TRP A 116 -8.42 -18.11 -1.47
C TRP A 116 -7.58 -17.56 -0.32
N LYS A 117 -6.30 -17.33 -0.64
CA LYS A 117 -5.27 -16.95 0.30
C LYS A 117 -4.63 -15.65 -0.17
N LEU A 118 -4.68 -14.61 0.65
CA LEU A 118 -3.91 -13.39 0.42
C LEU A 118 -2.68 -13.41 1.29
N LEU A 119 -1.50 -13.42 0.71
CA LEU A 119 -0.23 -13.48 1.41
C LEU A 119 0.52 -12.16 1.28
N THR A 120 1.00 -11.57 2.37
CA THR A 120 1.94 -10.43 2.30
C THR A 120 3.36 -10.84 2.71
N ILE A 121 4.35 -10.48 1.90
CA ILE A 121 5.78 -10.63 2.14
C ILE A 121 6.41 -9.23 2.14
N PHE A 122 7.08 -8.86 3.21
CA PHE A 122 7.84 -7.61 3.30
C PHE A 122 9.20 -7.93 3.90
N VAL A 123 10.24 -7.93 3.04
CA VAL A 123 11.61 -8.42 3.34
C VAL A 123 12.72 -7.39 3.04
N GLY A 124 13.88 -7.46 3.70
CA GLY A 124 15.14 -6.77 3.38
C GLY A 124 15.68 -5.72 4.35
N ARG A 125 14.87 -5.13 5.24
CA ARG A 125 15.33 -4.12 6.20
C ARG A 125 16.50 -4.60 7.07
N ASN A 126 16.47 -5.83 7.61
CA ASN A 126 17.64 -6.38 8.32
C ASN A 126 18.82 -6.65 7.42
N ASP A 127 18.58 -7.11 6.19
CA ASP A 127 19.64 -7.35 5.21
C ASP A 127 20.42 -6.04 4.98
N ILE A 128 19.72 -4.92 4.70
CA ILE A 128 20.36 -3.60 4.55
C ILE A 128 21.00 -3.11 5.85
N CYS A 129 20.31 -3.24 6.99
CA CYS A 129 20.82 -2.82 8.29
C CYS A 129 22.10 -3.54 8.73
N ASN A 130 22.37 -4.72 8.17
CA ASN A 130 23.55 -5.54 8.45
C ASN A 130 24.47 -5.73 7.23
N TYR A 131 24.21 -5.05 6.10
CA TYR A 131 24.96 -5.25 4.86
C TYR A 131 26.46 -5.04 5.06
N CYS A 132 26.85 -3.96 5.74
CA CYS A 132 28.25 -3.65 6.04
C CYS A 132 28.97 -4.69 6.93
N ILE A 133 28.23 -5.62 7.55
CA ILE A 133 28.77 -6.70 8.39
C ILE A 133 28.97 -7.98 7.56
N ASP A 134 28.10 -8.22 6.56
CA ASP A 134 28.09 -9.46 5.77
C ASP A 134 27.68 -9.20 4.31
N GLN A 135 28.52 -8.46 3.58
CA GLN A 135 28.23 -8.03 2.22
C GLN A 135 28.06 -9.20 1.25
N ASN A 136 28.77 -10.31 1.48
CA ASN A 136 28.73 -11.48 0.61
C ASN A 136 27.38 -12.19 0.67
N ASN A 137 26.87 -12.47 1.88
CA ASN A 137 25.57 -13.15 2.00
C ASN A 137 24.40 -12.21 1.77
N LEU A 138 24.58 -10.91 1.97
CA LEU A 138 23.56 -9.87 1.84
C LEU A 138 23.72 -9.05 0.55
N SER A 139 24.31 -9.64 -0.50
CA SER A 139 24.36 -8.99 -1.81
C SER A 139 22.95 -8.79 -2.41
N PRO A 140 22.74 -7.82 -3.32
CA PRO A 140 21.47 -7.65 -4.03
C PRO A 140 21.01 -8.94 -4.75
N GLN A 141 21.95 -9.70 -5.30
CA GLN A 141 21.66 -10.95 -5.99
C GLN A 141 21.16 -12.01 -5.00
N ASN A 142 21.80 -12.15 -3.83
CA ASN A 142 21.34 -13.08 -2.80
C ASN A 142 19.99 -12.67 -2.22
N TYR A 143 19.78 -11.36 -2.02
CA TYR A 143 18.49 -10.80 -1.61
C TYR A 143 17.35 -11.23 -2.55
N SER A 144 17.56 -11.06 -3.86
CA SER A 144 16.62 -11.48 -4.92
C SER A 144 16.44 -13.00 -4.95
N HIS A 145 17.54 -13.74 -4.92
CA HIS A 145 17.57 -15.19 -5.02
C HIS A 145 16.84 -15.86 -3.86
N ASN A 146 17.09 -15.41 -2.63
CA ASN A 146 16.42 -15.94 -1.45
C ASN A 146 14.90 -15.71 -1.48
N LEU A 147 14.45 -14.56 -1.98
CA LEU A 147 13.03 -14.29 -2.19
C LEU A 147 12.43 -15.20 -3.27
N MET A 148 13.13 -15.37 -4.38
CA MET A 148 12.76 -16.31 -5.44
C MET A 148 12.53 -17.71 -4.89
N LEU A 149 13.45 -18.26 -4.08
CA LEU A 149 13.32 -19.61 -3.51
C LEU A 149 12.01 -19.78 -2.73
N GLY A 150 11.62 -18.78 -1.93
CA GLY A 150 10.35 -18.79 -1.21
C GLY A 150 9.13 -18.73 -2.11
N LEU A 151 9.15 -17.83 -3.10
CA LEU A 151 8.08 -17.68 -4.07
C LEU A 151 7.90 -18.94 -4.92
N ASP A 152 8.99 -19.62 -5.27
CA ASP A 152 8.97 -20.88 -6.04
C ASP A 152 8.33 -22.02 -5.23
N ILE A 153 8.60 -22.11 -3.92
CA ILE A 153 7.92 -23.07 -3.03
C ILE A 153 6.42 -22.77 -2.97
N LEU A 154 6.03 -21.50 -2.76
CA LEU A 154 4.63 -21.09 -2.74
C LEU A 154 3.92 -21.41 -4.05
N TYR A 155 4.56 -21.07 -5.18
CA TYR A 155 4.04 -21.35 -6.52
C TYR A 155 3.84 -22.83 -6.74
N LYS A 156 4.76 -23.67 -6.27
CA LYS A 156 4.67 -25.12 -6.42
C LYS A 156 3.56 -25.73 -5.54
N GLU A 157 3.44 -25.29 -4.29
CA GLU A 157 2.72 -26.03 -3.25
C GLU A 157 1.38 -25.45 -2.82
N VAL A 158 1.10 -24.16 -3.06
CA VAL A 158 -0.07 -23.50 -2.47
C VAL A 158 -1.05 -23.07 -3.57
N PRO A 159 -2.22 -23.72 -3.67
CA PRO A 159 -3.26 -23.32 -4.62
C PRO A 159 -4.02 -22.07 -4.12
N ARG A 160 -4.66 -21.38 -5.07
CA ARG A 160 -5.51 -20.19 -4.83
C ARG A 160 -4.82 -19.12 -3.97
N LEU A 161 -3.67 -18.64 -4.43
CA LEU A 161 -2.81 -17.74 -3.66
C LEU A 161 -2.47 -16.45 -4.41
N LEU A 162 -2.78 -15.31 -3.80
CA LEU A 162 -2.30 -13.99 -4.19
C LEU A 162 -1.17 -13.57 -3.24
N VAL A 163 0.03 -13.37 -3.77
CA VAL A 163 1.19 -12.89 -2.99
C VAL A 163 1.44 -11.41 -3.25
N ASN A 164 1.25 -10.57 -2.24
CA ASN A 164 1.77 -9.21 -2.18
C ASN A 164 3.24 -9.25 -1.75
N VAL A 165 4.16 -8.85 -2.62
CA VAL A 165 5.53 -8.56 -2.22
C VAL A 165 5.66 -7.06 -2.06
N VAL A 166 5.95 -6.59 -0.85
CA VAL A 166 6.16 -5.16 -0.59
C VAL A 166 7.63 -4.84 -0.81
N GLY A 167 7.88 -3.87 -1.69
CA GLY A 167 9.24 -3.40 -1.97
C GLY A 167 9.90 -2.81 -0.73
N ILE A 168 11.20 -3.01 -0.58
CA ILE A 168 11.94 -2.41 0.52
C ILE A 168 11.92 -0.89 0.43
N MET A 169 11.70 -0.23 1.57
CA MET A 169 11.82 1.22 1.68
C MET A 169 13.25 1.69 1.44
N GLN A 170 13.42 2.89 0.86
CA GLN A 170 14.68 3.62 1.03
C GLN A 170 14.91 3.80 2.54
N ILE A 171 16.03 3.37 3.10
CA ILE A 171 16.18 3.27 4.55
C ILE A 171 16.86 4.50 5.16
N ASP A 172 17.59 5.28 4.36
CA ASP A 172 18.41 6.40 4.82
C ASP A 172 17.62 7.52 5.52
N PRO A 173 16.35 7.85 5.16
CA PRO A 173 15.58 8.82 5.93
C PRO A 173 15.41 8.45 7.40
N LEU A 174 15.47 7.17 7.80
CA LEU A 174 15.36 6.77 9.21
C LEU A 174 16.47 7.38 10.08
N LYS A 175 17.62 7.71 9.50
CA LYS A 175 18.72 8.40 10.18
C LYS A 175 18.32 9.77 10.72
N THR A 176 17.33 10.42 10.10
CA THR A 176 16.83 11.74 10.52
C THR A 176 15.95 11.67 11.77
N VAL A 177 15.47 10.47 12.14
CA VAL A 177 14.64 10.26 13.34
C VAL A 177 15.56 10.21 14.56
N LYS A 178 15.70 11.34 15.24
CA LYS A 178 16.58 11.49 16.41
C LYS A 178 15.78 12.03 17.60
N LYS A 179 16.10 11.53 18.79
CA LYS A 179 15.59 12.03 20.07
C LYS A 179 16.70 11.91 21.11
N ASN A 180 16.87 12.93 21.95
CA ASN A 180 17.86 12.95 23.03
C ASN A 180 17.46 12.01 24.19
N THR A 181 17.33 10.72 23.91
CA THR A 181 17.08 9.66 24.89
C THR A 181 18.06 8.52 24.66
N LEU A 182 18.43 7.83 25.75
CA LEU A 182 19.35 6.70 25.70
C LEU A 182 18.83 5.58 24.79
N ALA A 183 17.52 5.28 24.88
CA ALA A 183 16.86 4.26 24.07
C ALA A 183 16.98 4.59 22.57
N CYS A 184 16.59 5.79 22.16
CA CYS A 184 16.70 6.24 20.77
C CYS A 184 18.14 6.23 20.26
N SER A 185 19.10 6.71 21.06
CA SER A 185 20.49 6.84 20.63
C SER A 185 21.23 5.49 20.53
N LEU A 186 21.01 4.57 21.47
CA LEU A 186 21.73 3.29 21.50
C LEU A 186 20.99 2.18 20.74
N LEU A 187 19.68 2.04 20.93
CA LEU A 187 18.94 0.92 20.34
C LEU A 187 18.81 1.06 18.82
N GLN A 188 18.66 2.28 18.31
CA GLN A 188 18.63 2.54 16.87
C GLN A 188 19.97 2.17 16.21
N ARG A 189 21.10 2.58 16.83
CA ARG A 189 22.45 2.23 16.36
C ARG A 189 22.72 0.73 16.34
N ASN A 190 22.25 0.01 17.36
CA ASN A 190 22.41 -1.44 17.42
C ASN A 190 21.46 -2.17 16.46
N SER A 191 20.26 -1.63 16.22
CA SER A 191 19.27 -2.27 15.35
C SER A 191 19.58 -2.09 13.86
N CYS A 192 20.27 -1.01 13.49
CA CYS A 192 20.61 -0.72 12.10
C CYS A 192 21.97 -0.03 11.94
N PRO A 193 23.07 -0.71 12.34
CA PRO A 193 24.39 -0.10 12.42
C PRO A 193 24.86 0.47 11.08
N CYS A 194 24.58 -0.22 9.97
CA CYS A 194 25.07 0.21 8.65
C CYS A 194 24.41 1.49 8.11
N VAL A 195 23.24 1.87 8.63
CA VAL A 195 22.54 3.11 8.21
C VAL A 195 22.78 4.24 9.22
N ILE A 196 22.75 3.89 10.50
CA ILE A 196 22.68 4.89 11.59
C ILE A 196 24.07 5.37 12.00
N ASN A 197 25.08 4.49 12.00
CA ASN A 197 26.43 4.83 12.48
C ASN A 197 27.28 5.67 11.52
N PRO A 198 27.25 5.47 10.18
CA PRO A 198 28.04 6.29 9.26
C PRO A 198 27.75 7.78 9.40
N SER A 199 28.70 8.65 9.07
CA SER A 199 28.45 10.10 9.08
C SER A 199 27.54 10.52 7.92
N GLU A 200 26.92 11.70 8.02
CA GLU A 200 26.21 12.26 6.87
C GLU A 200 27.18 12.45 5.70
N ASN A 201 26.72 12.13 4.48
CA ASN A 201 27.50 12.20 3.23
C ASN A 201 28.78 11.34 3.22
N SER A 202 28.90 10.34 4.09
CA SER A 202 30.07 9.44 4.08
C SER A 202 29.98 8.42 2.93
N PRO A 203 31.12 7.92 2.42
CA PRO A 203 31.13 6.87 1.40
C PRO A 203 30.35 5.62 1.81
N GLU A 204 30.37 5.26 3.10
CA GLU A 204 29.64 4.12 3.63
C GLU A 204 28.13 4.33 3.55
N LEU A 205 27.63 5.55 3.81
CA LEU A 205 26.21 5.85 3.70
C LEU A 205 25.74 5.87 2.23
N GLU A 206 26.56 6.42 1.33
CA GLU A 206 26.27 6.42 -0.11
C GLU A 206 26.26 5.01 -0.69
N GLU A 207 27.15 4.13 -0.23
CA GLU A 207 27.14 2.71 -0.58
C GLU A 207 25.85 2.03 -0.13
N ILE A 208 25.39 2.30 1.09
CA ILE A 208 24.12 1.73 1.59
C ILE A 208 22.92 2.23 0.78
N LYS A 209 22.89 3.51 0.39
CA LYS A 209 21.86 4.04 -0.52
C LYS A 209 21.88 3.34 -1.88
N ARG A 210 23.07 3.08 -2.44
CA ARG A 210 23.24 2.34 -3.71
C ARG A 210 22.69 0.92 -3.59
N ILE A 211 23.13 0.17 -2.58
CA ILE A 211 22.69 -1.22 -2.33
C ILE A 211 21.18 -1.30 -2.11
N ASN A 212 20.60 -0.35 -1.39
CA ASN A 212 19.16 -0.29 -1.20
C ASN A 212 18.39 -0.13 -2.53
N ARG A 213 18.89 0.70 -3.46
CA ARG A 213 18.31 0.86 -4.79
C ARG A 213 18.48 -0.41 -5.64
N GLU A 214 19.60 -1.09 -5.51
CA GLU A 214 19.83 -2.37 -6.20
C GLU A 214 18.88 -3.46 -5.69
N TYR A 215 18.63 -3.53 -4.38
CA TYR A 215 17.59 -4.41 -3.83
C TYR A 215 16.21 -4.12 -4.43
N GLN A 216 15.84 -2.85 -4.55
CA GLN A 216 14.57 -2.44 -5.15
C GLN A 216 14.49 -2.87 -6.63
N ALA A 217 15.57 -2.68 -7.39
CA ALA A 217 15.66 -3.07 -8.80
C ALA A 217 15.59 -4.60 -8.97
N GLU A 218 16.30 -5.36 -8.15
CA GLU A 218 16.33 -6.82 -8.16
C GLU A 218 14.95 -7.43 -7.90
N ILE A 219 14.21 -6.94 -6.89
CA ILE A 219 12.83 -7.39 -6.64
C ILE A 219 11.91 -7.02 -7.80
N GLN A 220 12.04 -5.81 -8.33
CA GLN A 220 11.25 -5.39 -9.48
C GLN A 220 11.49 -6.31 -10.68
N TYR A 221 12.75 -6.62 -10.96
CA TYR A 221 13.13 -7.54 -12.02
C TYR A 221 12.53 -8.94 -11.81
N LEU A 222 12.73 -9.52 -10.62
CA LEU A 222 12.20 -10.84 -10.25
C LEU A 222 10.69 -10.97 -10.47
N ILE A 223 9.91 -9.94 -10.13
CA ILE A 223 8.44 -9.99 -10.17
C ILE A 223 7.89 -9.56 -11.53
N SER A 224 8.61 -8.74 -12.29
CA SER A 224 8.12 -8.22 -13.58
C SER A 224 8.02 -9.27 -14.70
N GLY A 225 8.75 -10.38 -14.56
CA GLY A 225 8.77 -11.49 -15.51
C GLY A 225 7.47 -12.30 -15.56
N ASP A 226 7.55 -13.46 -16.21
CA ASP A 226 6.45 -14.40 -16.44
C ASP A 226 6.55 -15.70 -15.61
N ARG A 227 7.58 -15.81 -14.76
CA ARG A 227 7.87 -17.00 -13.93
C ARG A 227 6.64 -17.54 -13.18
N TYR A 228 5.76 -16.67 -12.72
CA TYR A 228 4.59 -17.02 -11.91
C TYR A 228 3.26 -16.91 -12.66
N ASP A 229 3.28 -16.82 -14.00
CA ASP A 229 2.07 -16.64 -14.83
C ASP A 229 1.48 -17.98 -15.32
N GLY A 230 2.12 -19.12 -15.04
CA GLY A 230 1.70 -20.43 -15.54
C GLY A 230 0.51 -21.08 -14.81
N LYS A 231 -0.11 -20.39 -13.84
CA LYS A 231 -1.27 -20.87 -13.10
C LYS A 231 -2.36 -19.81 -13.06
N GLU A 232 -3.61 -20.25 -13.26
CA GLU A 232 -4.77 -19.35 -13.15
C GLU A 232 -5.15 -19.01 -11.71
N ASP A 233 -4.65 -19.79 -10.75
CA ASP A 233 -4.97 -19.68 -9.33
C ASP A 233 -3.81 -19.18 -8.46
N PHE A 234 -2.76 -18.63 -9.06
CA PHE A 234 -1.62 -18.04 -8.36
C PHE A 234 -1.20 -16.72 -8.99
N THR A 235 -0.76 -15.75 -8.19
CA THR A 235 -0.08 -14.56 -8.71
C THR A 235 0.83 -13.92 -7.66
N VAL A 236 1.87 -13.24 -8.13
CA VAL A 236 2.74 -12.38 -7.32
C VAL A 236 2.61 -10.95 -7.81
N VAL A 237 2.35 -10.02 -6.89
CA VAL A 237 2.16 -8.60 -7.18
C VAL A 237 3.11 -7.78 -6.31
N LEU A 238 3.97 -7.00 -6.96
CA LEU A 238 4.81 -6.01 -6.30
C LEU A 238 3.94 -4.83 -5.83
N GLN A 239 4.10 -4.45 -4.56
CA GLN A 239 3.43 -3.31 -3.93
C GLN A 239 4.50 -2.25 -3.55
N PRO A 240 4.80 -1.28 -4.44
CA PRO A 240 5.93 -0.36 -4.28
C PRO A 240 5.65 0.85 -3.37
N PHE A 241 4.53 0.89 -2.64
CA PHE A 241 4.14 2.07 -1.85
C PHE A 241 5.19 2.51 -0.80
N LEU A 242 6.17 1.67 -0.44
CA LEU A 242 7.26 2.03 0.46
C LEU A 242 8.55 2.46 -0.24
N THR A 243 8.69 2.27 -1.56
CA THR A 243 9.93 2.53 -2.31
C THR A 243 10.49 3.91 -1.97
N ASN A 244 9.63 4.94 -2.01
CA ASN A 244 9.94 6.28 -1.53
C ASN A 244 9.06 6.60 -0.31
N PHE A 245 9.60 6.46 0.90
CA PHE A 245 8.87 6.81 2.11
C PHE A 245 9.36 8.15 2.66
N PHE A 246 8.44 8.91 3.25
CA PHE A 246 8.76 10.20 3.87
C PHE A 246 8.64 10.11 5.38
N ILE A 247 9.62 10.68 6.08
CA ILE A 247 9.54 10.86 7.53
C ILE A 247 8.50 11.95 7.81
N PRO A 248 7.45 11.68 8.58
CA PRO A 248 6.52 12.71 9.02
C PRO A 248 7.25 13.68 9.95
N HIS A 249 6.97 14.97 9.86
CA HIS A 249 7.63 16.00 10.65
C HIS A 249 6.63 16.79 11.51
N ILE A 250 7.04 17.14 12.73
CA ILE A 250 6.41 18.17 13.54
C ILE A 250 7.13 19.50 13.29
N GLY A 251 6.45 20.43 12.62
CA GLY A 251 7.07 21.71 12.26
C GLY A 251 8.26 21.55 11.29
N LYS A 252 9.31 22.35 11.47
CA LYS A 252 10.44 22.43 10.53
C LYS A 252 11.57 21.47 10.94
N GLY A 253 11.69 20.35 10.24
CA GLY A 253 12.87 19.48 10.27
C GLY A 253 12.97 18.51 11.47
N GLU A 254 12.00 18.51 12.38
CA GLU A 254 11.92 17.53 13.47
C GLU A 254 10.96 16.39 13.10
N ALA A 255 11.41 15.15 13.16
CA ALA A 255 10.57 13.98 12.89
C ALA A 255 9.44 13.86 13.93
N ASP A 256 8.21 13.56 13.50
CA ASP A 256 7.09 13.29 14.40
C ASP A 256 7.32 11.96 15.13
N PRO A 257 7.64 11.98 16.44
CA PRO A 257 7.97 10.77 17.18
C PRO A 257 6.75 9.86 17.37
N SER A 258 5.53 10.34 17.15
CA SER A 258 4.30 9.54 17.31
C SER A 258 4.16 8.42 16.27
N PHE A 259 4.94 8.45 15.19
CA PHE A 259 5.03 7.39 14.19
C PHE A 259 6.05 6.29 14.54
N PHE A 260 6.82 6.48 15.61
CA PHE A 260 7.87 5.56 16.04
C PHE A 260 7.63 5.07 17.47
N SER A 261 8.26 3.95 17.82
CA SER A 261 8.31 3.45 19.19
C SER A 261 9.35 4.19 20.01
N VAL A 262 9.48 3.85 21.30
CA VAL A 262 10.44 4.50 22.23
C VAL A 262 11.91 4.35 21.81
N ASP A 263 12.23 3.46 20.86
CA ASP A 263 13.56 3.31 20.28
C ASP A 263 13.82 4.12 19.00
N CYS A 264 12.87 4.96 18.56
CA CYS A 264 12.95 5.79 17.35
C CYS A 264 13.21 5.01 16.05
N PHE A 265 13.01 3.69 16.04
CA PHE A 265 13.34 2.85 14.90
C PHE A 265 12.15 1.99 14.48
N HIS A 266 11.53 1.31 15.44
CA HIS A 266 10.33 0.54 15.17
C HIS A 266 9.14 1.47 14.97
N LEU A 267 8.25 1.10 14.06
CA LEU A 267 7.08 1.88 13.71
C LEU A 267 5.99 1.71 14.78
N SER A 268 5.27 2.79 15.09
CA SER A 268 4.15 2.76 16.03
C SER A 268 2.88 2.19 15.38
N VAL A 269 1.82 1.96 16.17
CA VAL A 269 0.50 1.61 15.63
C VAL A 269 0.00 2.65 14.61
N LYS A 270 0.35 3.94 14.80
CA LYS A 270 0.02 5.04 13.89
C LYS A 270 0.65 4.82 12.51
N ALA A 271 1.94 4.51 12.46
CA ALA A 271 2.63 4.22 11.21
C ALA A 271 2.14 2.92 10.55
N HIS A 272 1.78 1.92 11.36
CA HIS A 272 1.18 0.69 10.87
C HIS A 272 -0.17 0.91 10.18
N ALA A 273 -1.02 1.78 10.71
CA ALA A 273 -2.27 2.17 10.05
C ALA A 273 -2.05 2.78 8.66
N GLU A 274 -1.01 3.61 8.51
CA GLU A 274 -0.63 4.19 7.22
C GLU A 274 -0.14 3.12 6.24
N MET A 275 0.68 2.17 6.70
CA MET A 275 1.13 1.05 5.86
C MET A 275 -0.02 0.15 5.42
N ALA A 276 -0.99 -0.11 6.30
CA ALA A 276 -2.18 -0.89 5.98
C ALA A 276 -3.03 -0.20 4.91
N THR A 277 -3.26 1.11 5.08
CA THR A 277 -3.99 1.95 4.13
C THR A 277 -3.28 2.00 2.78
N ALA A 278 -1.95 2.18 2.79
CA ALA A 278 -1.16 2.23 1.58
C ALA A 278 -1.16 0.89 0.84
N LEU A 279 -0.96 -0.25 1.52
CA LEU A 279 -1.06 -1.57 0.88
C LEU A 279 -2.45 -1.80 0.29
N TRP A 280 -3.50 -1.50 1.05
CA TRP A 280 -4.88 -1.65 0.57
C TRP A 280 -5.11 -0.83 -0.71
N ASN A 281 -4.76 0.46 -0.69
CA ASN A 281 -4.91 1.32 -1.85
C ASN A 281 -4.08 0.84 -3.05
N ASN A 282 -2.88 0.30 -2.81
CA ASN A 282 -2.00 -0.20 -3.86
C ASN A 282 -2.54 -1.48 -4.51
N MET A 283 -3.27 -2.31 -3.77
CA MET A 283 -4.03 -3.45 -4.33
C MET A 283 -5.20 -3.00 -5.22
N LEU A 284 -5.71 -1.78 -5.02
CA LEU A 284 -6.76 -1.15 -5.84
C LEU A 284 -6.20 -0.35 -7.03
N GLU A 285 -4.90 -0.42 -7.29
CA GLU A 285 -4.26 0.27 -8.41
C GLU A 285 -3.76 -0.73 -9.45
N PRO A 286 -4.02 -0.50 -10.75
CA PRO A 286 -3.53 -1.37 -11.80
C PRO A 286 -2.00 -1.38 -11.86
N LEU A 287 -1.41 -2.49 -12.28
CA LEU A 287 0.02 -2.60 -12.54
C LEU A 287 0.47 -1.50 -13.51
N GLY A 288 1.67 -0.97 -13.29
CA GLY A 288 2.19 0.19 -14.01
C GLY A 288 1.67 1.55 -13.52
N ARG A 289 0.63 1.58 -12.68
CA ARG A 289 0.10 2.82 -12.06
C ARG A 289 0.03 2.76 -10.54
N LYS A 290 0.65 1.75 -9.92
CA LYS A 290 0.75 1.63 -8.47
C LYS A 290 1.57 2.79 -7.90
N GLN A 291 1.04 3.40 -6.85
CA GLN A 291 1.73 4.43 -6.09
C GLN A 291 3.03 3.85 -5.49
N ALA A 292 4.16 4.50 -5.76
CA ALA A 292 5.50 4.07 -5.33
C ALA A 292 6.03 4.89 -4.13
N HIS A 293 5.14 5.52 -3.38
CA HIS A 293 5.48 6.34 -2.23
C HIS A 293 4.39 6.32 -1.15
N ASN A 294 4.78 6.58 0.09
CA ASN A 294 3.84 6.71 1.19
C ASN A 294 4.11 7.97 2.01
N ASN A 295 3.09 8.82 2.12
CA ASN A 295 3.09 9.97 3.00
C ASN A 295 2.31 9.59 4.27
N PHE A 296 2.99 9.60 5.41
CA PHE A 296 2.44 9.20 6.71
C PHE A 296 1.66 10.37 7.32
N THR A 297 0.42 10.58 6.88
CA THR A 297 -0.44 11.69 7.33
C THR A 297 -1.41 11.27 8.45
N TYR A 298 -1.61 9.97 8.64
CA TYR A 298 -2.58 9.42 9.59
C TYR A 298 -4.01 9.91 9.34
N ASP A 299 -4.38 10.03 8.06
CA ASP A 299 -5.71 10.43 7.62
C ASP A 299 -6.48 9.22 7.09
N ARG A 300 -7.44 8.77 7.89
CA ARG A 300 -8.26 7.59 7.59
C ARG A 300 -9.24 7.80 6.42
N SER A 301 -9.51 9.04 6.02
CA SER A 301 -10.34 9.33 4.84
C SER A 301 -9.68 8.87 3.52
N ARG A 302 -8.37 8.59 3.55
CA ARG A 302 -7.59 8.10 2.42
C ARG A 302 -7.80 6.62 2.11
N ILE A 303 -8.49 5.86 2.96
CA ILE A 303 -8.81 4.45 2.69
C ILE A 303 -9.81 4.41 1.53
N ARG A 304 -9.38 3.94 0.36
CA ARG A 304 -10.22 3.89 -0.84
C ARG A 304 -11.24 2.75 -0.76
N CYS A 305 -12.39 2.93 -1.40
CA CYS A 305 -13.33 1.84 -1.65
C CYS A 305 -13.17 1.34 -3.10
N PRO A 306 -13.31 0.03 -3.36
CA PRO A 306 -13.49 -0.48 -4.72
C PRO A 306 -14.73 0.15 -5.37
N SER A 307 -14.72 0.28 -6.69
CA SER A 307 -15.88 0.78 -7.46
C SER A 307 -16.60 -0.37 -8.14
N GLU A 308 -17.85 -0.16 -8.56
CA GLU A 308 -18.60 -1.18 -9.33
C GLU A 308 -17.90 -1.55 -10.65
N SER A 309 -17.21 -0.59 -11.27
CA SER A 309 -16.44 -0.83 -12.50
C SER A 309 -15.12 -1.55 -12.25
N ASN A 310 -14.59 -1.51 -11.03
CA ASN A 310 -13.35 -2.18 -10.65
C ASN A 310 -13.50 -2.87 -9.27
N PRO A 311 -14.28 -3.96 -9.18
CA PRO A 311 -14.62 -4.61 -7.92
C PRO A 311 -13.58 -5.66 -7.46
N PHE A 312 -12.39 -5.66 -8.08
CA PHE A 312 -11.38 -6.71 -7.94
C PHE A 312 -10.04 -6.16 -7.48
N ILE A 313 -9.23 -7.01 -6.86
CA ILE A 313 -7.81 -6.73 -6.63
C ILE A 313 -7.08 -6.75 -7.99
N PHE A 314 -6.23 -5.75 -8.23
CA PHE A 314 -5.44 -5.67 -9.44
C PHE A 314 -4.24 -6.62 -9.43
N THR A 315 -4.18 -7.45 -10.46
CA THR A 315 -3.12 -8.40 -10.81
C THR A 315 -2.64 -8.08 -12.23
N LYS A 316 -1.62 -8.80 -12.72
CA LYS A 316 -1.13 -8.64 -14.09
C LYS A 316 -2.24 -8.81 -15.15
N ILE A 317 -3.20 -9.68 -14.89
CA ILE A 317 -4.21 -10.11 -15.87
C ILE A 317 -5.36 -9.10 -16.04
N ASN A 318 -5.75 -8.37 -14.98
CA ASN A 318 -6.82 -7.35 -15.05
C ASN A 318 -6.29 -5.91 -14.98
N SER A 319 -4.99 -5.69 -15.14
CA SER A 319 -4.40 -4.35 -15.19
C SER A 319 -4.18 -3.82 -16.60
N LEU A 320 -4.20 -4.69 -17.61
CA LEU A 320 -4.05 -4.30 -19.01
C LEU A 320 -5.43 -4.01 -19.62
N PRO A 321 -5.56 -2.97 -20.47
CA PRO A 321 -6.75 -2.79 -21.28
C PRO A 321 -6.99 -4.06 -22.11
N SER A 322 -8.21 -4.59 -22.09
CA SER A 322 -8.59 -5.69 -22.99
C SER A 322 -8.27 -5.27 -24.43
N LEU A 323 -7.37 -6.01 -25.09
CA LEU A 323 -7.11 -5.81 -26.52
C LEU A 323 -8.45 -5.98 -27.25
N PRO A 324 -8.84 -5.08 -28.17
CA PRO A 324 -10.04 -5.32 -28.98
C PRO A 324 -9.87 -6.66 -29.70
N SER A 325 -10.81 -7.59 -29.49
CA SER A 325 -10.84 -8.85 -30.21
C SER A 325 -10.85 -8.53 -31.71
N ILE A 326 -9.75 -8.86 -32.40
CA ILE A 326 -9.74 -8.90 -33.84
C ILE A 326 -10.64 -10.07 -34.21
N THR A 327 -11.89 -9.78 -34.57
CA THR A 327 -12.77 -10.74 -35.21
C THR A 327 -12.18 -11.01 -36.59
N THR A 328 -11.31 -12.01 -36.68
CA THR A 328 -10.83 -12.52 -37.97
C THR A 328 -12.03 -13.16 -38.66
N THR A 329 -12.77 -12.35 -39.40
CA THR A 329 -13.87 -12.82 -40.24
C THR A 329 -13.23 -13.43 -41.47
N THR A 330 -12.97 -14.73 -41.42
CA THR A 330 -12.61 -15.50 -42.61
C THR A 330 -13.85 -15.60 -43.50
N ALA A 331 -14.00 -14.66 -44.43
CA ALA A 331 -15.00 -14.74 -45.49
C ALA A 331 -14.30 -14.55 -46.83
N ALA A 332 -14.28 -15.63 -47.62
CA ALA A 332 -13.81 -15.64 -49.00
C ALA A 332 -14.70 -14.75 -49.89
N PRO A 333 -14.15 -14.05 -50.91
CA PRO A 333 -14.98 -13.38 -51.91
C PRO A 333 -15.29 -14.32 -53.09
N GLY A 334 -16.55 -14.75 -53.15
CA GLY A 334 -17.26 -14.99 -54.40
C GLY A 334 -17.85 -13.67 -54.92
N THR A 335 -18.06 -13.64 -56.23
CA THR A 335 -18.31 -12.55 -57.17
C THR A 335 -19.38 -11.50 -56.79
N SER A 336 -19.11 -10.28 -57.26
CA SER A 336 -19.89 -9.02 -57.23
C SER A 336 -21.38 -9.09 -57.57
N THR A 337 -22.20 -8.28 -56.87
CA THR A 337 -23.16 -7.36 -57.52
C THR A 337 -23.64 -6.27 -56.56
N THR A 338 -23.66 -5.04 -57.06
CA THR A 338 -24.05 -3.79 -56.39
C THR A 338 -25.56 -3.60 -56.48
N SER A 339 -26.26 -3.37 -55.36
CA SER A 339 -27.47 -2.54 -55.31
C SER A 339 -27.77 -2.07 -53.89
N SER A 340 -28.33 -0.87 -53.82
CA SER A 340 -28.41 0.06 -52.70
C SER A 340 -29.62 -0.12 -51.76
N SER A 341 -29.51 0.53 -50.59
CA SER A 341 -30.51 0.75 -49.51
C SER A 341 -30.58 -0.38 -48.47
N SER A 342 -30.61 -0.16 -47.14
CA SER A 342 -30.96 1.01 -46.32
C SER A 342 -30.23 0.90 -44.96
N ALA A 343 -29.59 1.98 -44.52
CA ALA A 343 -28.93 2.05 -43.21
C ALA A 343 -29.90 2.60 -42.18
N HIS A 344 -30.21 1.82 -41.14
CA HIS A 344 -30.78 2.36 -39.91
C HIS A 344 -29.71 3.16 -39.18
N GLN A 345 -29.91 4.48 -39.15
CA GLN A 345 -29.07 5.48 -38.52
C GLN A 345 -29.10 5.35 -36.99
N CYS A 346 -27.93 5.30 -36.36
CA CYS A 346 -27.76 5.75 -34.99
C CYS A 346 -27.90 7.29 -34.92
N PRO A 347 -28.43 7.86 -33.83
CA PRO A 347 -28.68 9.30 -33.77
C PRO A 347 -27.37 10.10 -33.81
N SER A 348 -27.44 11.23 -34.52
CA SER A 348 -26.35 12.15 -34.79
C SER A 348 -25.65 12.61 -33.52
N SER A 349 -24.33 12.72 -33.62
CA SER A 349 -23.49 13.51 -32.71
C SER A 349 -24.16 14.86 -32.43
N MET A 350 -24.18 15.25 -31.15
CA MET A 350 -24.66 16.57 -30.72
C MET A 350 -24.05 17.65 -31.61
N PRO A 351 -24.87 18.52 -32.23
CA PRO A 351 -24.35 19.61 -33.03
C PRO A 351 -23.38 20.47 -32.21
N VAL A 352 -22.25 20.83 -32.80
CA VAL A 352 -21.17 21.61 -32.14
C VAL A 352 -21.65 22.92 -31.51
N TRP A 353 -22.80 23.45 -31.94
CA TRP A 353 -23.41 24.65 -31.36
C TRP A 353 -24.06 24.43 -29.99
N VAL A 354 -24.42 23.20 -29.61
CA VAL A 354 -25.08 22.91 -28.32
C VAL A 354 -24.15 23.21 -27.13
N PRO A 355 -22.89 22.73 -27.09
CA PRO A 355 -21.94 23.14 -26.05
C PRO A 355 -21.69 24.65 -26.02
N VAL A 356 -21.69 25.31 -27.18
CA VAL A 356 -21.47 26.77 -27.29
C VAL A 356 -22.62 27.56 -26.66
N ILE A 357 -23.87 27.17 -26.93
CA ILE A 357 -25.05 27.81 -26.31
C ILE A 357 -25.07 27.59 -24.80
N VAL A 358 -24.76 26.37 -24.34
CA VAL A 358 -24.68 26.07 -22.90
C VAL A 358 -23.59 26.91 -22.21
N GLY A 359 -22.43 27.07 -22.86
CA GLY A 359 -21.35 27.93 -22.37
C GLY A 359 -21.76 29.41 -22.26
N MET A 360 -22.42 29.94 -23.29
CA MET A 360 -22.90 31.33 -23.31
C MET A 360 -24.00 31.58 -22.26
N ALA A 361 -24.94 30.65 -22.11
CA ALA A 361 -25.99 30.73 -21.09
C ALA A 361 -25.41 30.71 -19.67
N SER A 362 -24.41 29.85 -19.43
CA SER A 362 -23.72 29.76 -18.14
C SER A 362 -22.93 31.03 -17.81
N LEU A 363 -22.29 31.64 -18.81
CA LEU A 363 -21.57 32.91 -18.64
C LEU A 363 -22.53 34.05 -18.28
N LEU A 364 -23.67 34.14 -18.97
CA LEU A 364 -24.70 35.15 -18.68
C LEU A 364 -25.32 34.96 -17.29
N ALA A 365 -25.56 33.72 -16.87
CA ALA A 365 -26.00 33.40 -15.52
C ALA A 365 -24.94 33.80 -14.47
N GLY A 366 -23.65 33.55 -14.74
CA GLY A 366 -22.56 33.99 -13.87
C GLY A 366 -22.47 35.50 -13.72
N ILE A 367 -22.59 36.26 -14.81
CA ILE A 367 -22.55 37.73 -14.82
C ILE A 367 -23.73 38.33 -14.05
N THR A 368 -24.93 37.77 -14.24
CA THR A 368 -26.14 38.25 -13.53
C THR A 368 -26.05 38.00 -12.04
N VAL A 369 -25.61 36.81 -11.61
CA VAL A 369 -25.38 36.50 -10.19
C VAL A 369 -24.31 37.41 -9.58
N ALA A 370 -23.18 37.62 -10.26
CA ALA A 370 -22.13 38.51 -9.79
C ALA A 370 -22.62 39.97 -9.65
N SER A 371 -23.43 40.44 -10.59
CA SER A 371 -24.01 41.79 -10.56
C SER A 371 -25.01 41.95 -9.40
N LEU A 372 -25.84 40.93 -9.13
CA LEU A 372 -26.76 40.94 -7.99
C LEU A 372 -26.01 40.94 -6.65
N ILE A 373 -24.92 40.18 -6.53
CA ILE A 373 -24.08 40.16 -5.32
C ILE A 373 -23.42 41.53 -5.11
N LEU A 374 -22.87 42.15 -6.15
CA LEU A 374 -22.28 43.48 -6.06
C LEU A 374 -23.31 44.54 -5.69
N PHE A 375 -24.52 44.47 -6.25
CA PHE A 375 -25.62 45.37 -5.91
C PHE A 375 -26.04 45.22 -4.45
N TRP A 376 -26.18 43.98 -3.95
CA TRP A 376 -26.48 43.72 -2.53
C TRP A 376 -25.38 44.25 -1.60
N CYS A 377 -24.11 44.04 -1.94
CA CYS A 377 -22.99 44.58 -1.18
C CYS A 377 -22.99 46.12 -1.14
N GLN A 378 -23.34 46.79 -2.24
CA GLN A 378 -23.48 48.25 -2.29
C GLN A 378 -24.66 48.76 -1.46
N CYS A 379 -25.82 48.10 -1.54
CA CYS A 379 -26.99 48.42 -0.72
C CYS A 379 -26.73 48.22 0.78
N TRP A 380 -25.92 47.21 1.14
CA TRP A 380 -25.56 46.96 2.54
C TRP A 380 -24.62 48.03 3.07
N LYS A 381 -23.60 48.43 2.28
CA LYS A 381 -22.71 49.54 2.62
C LYS A 381 -23.46 50.88 2.76
N SER A 382 -24.42 51.18 1.89
CA SER A 382 -25.18 52.43 1.98
C SER A 382 -26.12 52.49 3.20
N LYS A 383 -26.73 51.35 3.58
CA LYS A 383 -27.49 51.24 4.85
C LYS A 383 -26.60 51.47 6.07
N ALA A 384 -25.43 50.83 6.13
CA ALA A 384 -24.49 51.01 7.24
C ALA A 384 -24.02 52.47 7.38
N MET A 385 -23.80 53.15 6.25
CA MET A 385 -23.39 54.56 6.25
C MET A 385 -24.50 55.50 6.76
N ARG A 386 -25.75 55.31 6.31
CA ARG A 386 -26.93 56.07 6.79
C ARG A 386 -27.19 55.86 8.28
N GLU A 387 -26.99 54.65 8.80
CA GLU A 387 -27.19 54.33 10.21
C GLU A 387 -26.10 54.96 11.11
N THR A 388 -24.90 55.17 10.56
CA THR A 388 -23.81 55.88 11.23
C THR A 388 -24.03 57.40 11.23
N GLU A 389 -24.65 57.94 10.17
CA GLU A 389 -24.96 59.37 10.05
C GLU A 389 -26.13 59.79 10.94
N MET A 390 -27.18 58.95 11.06
CA MET A 390 -28.30 59.19 12.00
C MET A 390 -27.89 59.17 13.49
N LYS A 391 -26.81 58.45 13.84
CA LYS A 391 -26.24 58.47 15.21
C LYS A 391 -25.43 59.73 15.51
N ARG A 392 -25.11 60.56 14.51
CA ARG A 392 -24.30 61.77 14.67
C ARG A 392 -25.11 63.07 14.79
N THR A 393 -26.41 63.05 14.47
CA THR A 393 -27.31 64.22 14.46
C THR A 393 -28.25 64.31 15.66
N VAL A 394 -28.07 63.49 16.70
CA VAL A 394 -28.76 63.65 18.00
C VAL A 394 -27.81 64.37 18.96
N PHE A 395 -27.82 65.71 18.91
CA PHE A 395 -27.30 66.60 19.95
C PHE A 395 -28.22 67.81 20.06
#